data_AF-A0A3G2IL61-F1
#
_entry.id   AF-A0A3G2IL61-F1
#
_cell.length_a   1.000
_cell.length_b   1.000
_cell.length_c   1.000
_cell.angle_alpha   90.00
_cell.angle_beta   90.00
_cell.angle_gamma   90.00
#
_symmetry.space_group_name_H-M   'P 1'
#
loop_
_entity.id
_entity.type
_entity.pdbx_description
1 polymer ?
#
loop_
_entity_poly.entity_id
_entity_poly.type
_entity_poly.pdbx_seq_one_letter_code
_entity_poly.pdbx_strand_id
1 'polypeptide(L)' 'MAQLAPNGGRAGIGVGAIGWGMQVRHLTPVECERLQGFPDNHTLIPWRNKEDFDCPDGPRYRAIGNSMAVPVMRWR' A
#
# COMPACT_ATOMS: atom_id res chain seq x y z
N MET A 1 -17.23 -2.67 2.66
CA MET A 1 -18.60 -3.13 2.99
C MET A 1 -18.67 -4.61 2.65
N ALA A 2 -18.72 -5.50 3.64
CA ALA A 2 -18.79 -6.94 3.41
C ALA A 2 -20.26 -7.31 3.08
N GLN A 3 -20.51 -7.84 1.89
CA GLN A 3 -21.84 -8.34 1.51
C GLN A 3 -22.02 -9.76 2.06
N LEU A 4 -22.95 -9.93 2.99
CA LEU A 4 -23.50 -11.23 3.36
C LEU A 4 -24.40 -11.70 2.21
N ALA A 5 -24.01 -12.77 1.51
CA ALA A 5 -24.87 -13.41 0.53
C ALA A 5 -26.10 -14.01 1.25
N PRO A 6 -27.34 -13.74 0.80
CA PRO A 6 -28.52 -14.34 1.39
C PRO A 6 -28.57 -15.81 0.96
N ASN A 7 -28.18 -16.69 1.88
CA ASN A 7 -28.71 -18.02 2.13
C ASN A 7 -29.47 -18.67 0.95
N GLY A 8 -28.72 -19.32 0.06
CA GLY A 8 -29.24 -20.26 -0.94
C GLY A 8 -28.60 -21.63 -0.74
N GLY A 9 -28.81 -22.26 0.43
CA GLY A 9 -28.24 -23.56 0.76
C GLY A 9 -29.25 -24.46 1.46
N ARG A 10 -29.38 -25.70 0.97
CA ARG A 10 -30.15 -26.80 1.55
C ARG A 10 -29.82 -26.94 3.04
N ALA A 11 -30.84 -27.02 3.89
CA ALA A 11 -30.69 -27.04 5.35
C ALA A 11 -29.70 -28.13 5.80
N GLY A 12 -28.64 -27.74 6.51
CA GLY A 12 -27.81 -28.69 7.28
C GLY A 12 -26.30 -28.46 7.28
N ILE A 13 -25.71 -27.70 6.35
CA ILE A 13 -24.25 -27.49 6.32
C ILE A 13 -23.96 -26.00 6.09
N GLY A 14 -23.99 -25.24 7.19
CA GLY A 14 -23.64 -23.82 7.20
C GLY A 14 -22.13 -23.64 7.11
N VAL A 15 -21.57 -23.63 5.91
CA VAL A 15 -20.27 -23.01 5.67
C VAL A 15 -20.54 -21.68 4.99
N GLY A 16 -20.58 -20.60 5.76
CA GLY A 16 -20.59 -19.25 5.22
C GLY A 16 -19.29 -19.02 4.46
N ALA A 17 -19.31 -19.15 3.14
CA ALA A 17 -18.16 -18.81 2.31
C ALA A 17 -18.08 -17.29 2.18
N ILE A 18 -17.09 -16.68 2.81
CA ILE A 18 -16.78 -15.25 2.65
C ILE A 18 -16.15 -15.09 1.27
N GLY A 19 -16.92 -14.62 0.29
CA GLY A 19 -16.41 -14.26 -1.02
C GLY A 19 -15.62 -12.95 -0.94
N TRP A 20 -14.29 -13.03 -0.91
CA TRP A 20 -13.45 -11.85 -1.09
C TRP A 20 -13.50 -11.42 -2.55
N GLY A 21 -14.18 -10.30 -2.82
CA GLY A 21 -14.07 -9.63 -4.12
C GLY A 21 -12.64 -9.13 -4.32
N MET A 22 -12.06 -9.34 -5.51
CA MET A 22 -10.77 -8.75 -5.87
C MET A 22 -10.94 -7.22 -5.92
N GLN A 23 -10.37 -6.50 -4.96
CA GLN A 23 -10.35 -5.04 -4.93
C GLN A 23 -8.94 -4.52 -5.25
N VAL A 24 -8.80 -3.75 -6.32
CA VAL A 24 -7.54 -3.08 -6.69
C VAL A 24 -7.38 -1.83 -5.82
N ARG A 25 -6.25 -1.71 -5.13
CA ARG A 25 -5.85 -0.48 -4.42
C ARG A 25 -4.45 -0.07 -4.84
N HIS A 26 -4.19 1.23 -4.89
CA HIS A 26 -2.82 1.73 -5.03
C HIS A 26 -2.05 1.51 -3.71
N LEU A 27 -0.76 1.21 -3.83
CA LEU A 27 0.14 1.11 -2.69
C LEU A 27 0.40 2.51 -2.13
N THR A 28 0.36 2.66 -0.82
CA THR A 28 0.75 3.90 -0.13
C THR A 28 2.25 4.18 -0.32
N PRO A 29 2.70 5.44 -0.21
CA PRO A 29 4.12 5.77 -0.30
C PRO A 29 4.98 4.99 0.70
N VAL A 30 4.47 4.75 1.92
CA VAL A 30 5.17 3.98 2.97
C VAL A 30 5.33 2.50 2.58
N GLU A 31 4.32 1.89 1.95
CA GLU A 31 4.44 0.53 1.42
C GLU A 31 5.52 0.47 0.33
N CYS A 32 5.59 1.47 -0.54
CA CYS A 32 6.61 1.55 -1.60
C CYS A 32 8.03 1.82 -1.06
N GLU A 33 8.18 2.61 0.01
CA GLU A 33 9.46 2.83 0.71
C GLU A 33 10.03 1.52 1.25
N ARG A 34 9.17 0.73 1.92
CA ARG A 34 9.54 -0.58 2.48
C ARG A 34 9.92 -1.58 1.40
N LEU A 35 9.20 -1.59 0.27
CA LEU A 35 9.55 -2.45 -0.88
C LEU A 35 10.94 -2.13 -1.44
N GLN A 36 11.38 -0.87 -1.40
CA GLN A 36 12.72 -0.47 -1.80
C GLN A 36 13.78 -0.64 -0.70
N GLY A 37 13.38 -1.02 0.52
CA GLY A 37 14.28 -1.14 1.67
C GLY A 37 14.68 0.20 2.31
N PHE A 38 13.90 1.26 2.06
CA PHE A 38 14.07 2.54 2.77
C PHE A 38 13.43 2.49 4.16
N PRO A 39 13.91 3.30 5.12
CA PRO A 39 13.21 3.54 6.38
C PRO A 39 11.81 4.12 6.14
N ASP A 40 10.90 3.90 7.09
CA ASP A 40 9.58 4.52 7.04
C ASP A 40 9.70 6.05 7.01
N ASN A 41 8.92 6.70 6.15
CA ASN A 41 8.90 8.15 5.93
C ASN A 41 10.19 8.74 5.35
N HIS A 42 11.04 7.92 4.72
CA HIS A 42 12.27 8.40 4.09
C HIS A 42 12.02 9.40 2.95
N THR A 43 10.85 9.34 2.30
CA THR A 43 10.52 10.26 1.19
C THR A 43 9.70 11.47 1.61
N LEU A 44 9.57 11.74 2.92
CA LEU A 44 9.04 13.02 3.41
C LEU A 44 10.06 14.12 3.12
N ILE A 45 9.95 14.72 1.94
CA ILE A 45 10.77 15.85 1.51
C ILE A 45 9.96 17.15 1.65
N PRO A 46 10.59 18.25 2.12
CA PRO A 46 9.92 19.55 2.16
C PRO A 46 9.54 19.96 0.75
N TRP A 47 8.27 20.30 0.55
CA TRP A 47 7.72 20.62 -0.76
C TRP A 47 7.19 22.04 -0.79
N ARG A 48 7.73 22.88 -1.69
CA ARG A 48 7.24 24.25 -1.96
C ARG A 48 7.15 25.13 -0.68
N ASN A 49 8.21 25.14 0.13
CA ASN A 49 8.32 25.85 1.43
C ASN A 49 7.35 25.36 2.52
N LYS A 50 6.78 24.16 2.38
CA LYS A 50 5.97 23.52 3.42
C LYS A 50 6.79 22.48 4.18
N GLU A 51 6.39 22.24 5.42
CA GLU A 51 7.01 21.22 6.28
C GLU A 51 6.88 19.82 5.68
N ASP A 52 7.80 18.94 6.08
CA ASP A 52 7.97 17.59 5.55
C ASP A 52 6.69 16.74 5.64
N PHE A 53 5.84 17.01 6.64
CA PHE A 53 4.56 16.33 6.85
C PHE A 53 3.46 16.73 5.84
N ASP A 54 3.57 17.92 5.23
CA ASP A 54 2.57 18.45 4.28
C ASP A 54 2.94 18.12 2.81
N CYS A 55 3.87 17.18 2.61
CA CYS A 55 4.30 16.72 1.31
C CYS A 55 3.21 15.84 0.66
N PRO A 56 2.67 16.22 -0.51
CA PRO A 56 1.67 15.42 -1.20
C PRO A 56 2.26 14.10 -1.72
N ASP A 57 1.41 13.09 -1.91
CA ASP A 57 1.85 11.74 -2.32
C ASP A 57 2.54 11.71 -3.69
N GLY A 58 2.21 12.64 -4.60
CA GLY A 58 2.81 12.71 -5.94
C GLY A 58 4.34 12.86 -5.93
N PRO A 59 4.89 13.91 -5.31
CA PRO A 59 6.33 14.06 -5.08
C PRO A 59 6.98 12.85 -4.41
N ARG A 60 6.30 12.21 -3.45
CA ARG A 60 6.80 11.01 -2.77
C ARG A 60 6.95 9.84 -3.73
N TYR A 61 5.93 9.54 -4.54
CA TYR A 61 6.01 8.51 -5.58
C TYR A 61 7.11 8.80 -6.61
N ARG A 62 7.30 10.07 -6.98
CA ARG A 62 8.38 10.46 -7.89
C ARG A 62 9.76 10.27 -7.26
N ALA A 63 9.93 10.59 -5.98
CA ALA A 63 11.20 10.39 -5.26
C ALA A 63 11.54 8.90 -5.15
N ILE A 64 10.55 8.09 -4.75
CA ILE A 64 10.61 6.63 -4.72
C ILE A 64 10.97 6.07 -6.11
N GLY A 65 10.27 6.46 -7.17
CA GLY A 65 10.49 5.93 -8.51
C GLY A 65 11.83 6.32 -9.15
N ASN A 66 12.43 7.43 -8.76
CA ASN A 66 13.78 7.82 -9.20
C ASN A 66 14.89 7.27 -8.30
N SER A 67 14.54 6.62 -7.20
CA SER A 67 15.50 6.01 -6.28
C SER A 67 15.89 4.61 -6.74
N MET A 68 16.96 4.09 -6.15
CA MET A 68 17.42 2.72 -6.38
C MET A 68 17.08 1.86 -5.17
N ALA A 69 16.66 0.61 -5.41
CA ALA A 69 16.35 -0.33 -4.35
C ALA A 69 17.59 -0.59 -3.47
N VAL A 70 17.49 -0.24 -2.19
CA VAL A 70 18.53 -0.42 -1.16
C VAL A 70 19.04 -1.86 -1.07
N PRO A 71 18.22 -2.94 -1.10
CA PRO A 71 18.73 -4.30 -1.01
C PRO A 71 19.59 -4.70 -2.22
N VAL A 72 19.40 -4.06 -3.38
CA VAL A 72 20.22 -4.28 -4.58
C VAL A 72 21.53 -3.50 -4.48
N MET A 73 21.48 -2.27 -3.98
CA MET A 73 22.67 -1.41 -3.84
C MET A 73 23.60 -1.86 -2.72
N ARG A 74 23.07 -2.37 -1.62
CA ARG A 74 23.83 -2.93 -0.50
C ARG A 74 24.04 -4.43 -0.69
N TRP A 75 24.56 -4.81 -1.84
CA TRP A 75 24.91 -6.21 -2.08
C TRP A 75 26.20 -6.55 -1.30
N ARG A 76 26.06 -7.51 -0.38
CA ARG A 76 27.12 -8.17 0.38
C ARG A 76 26.95 -9.67 0.22
#